data_AF-A0A957E6S7-F1
#
_entry.id   AF-A0A957E6S7-F1
#
_cell.length_a   1.000
_cell.length_b   1.000
_cell.length_c   1.000
_cell.angle_alpha   90.00
_cell.angle_beta   90.00
_cell.angle_gamma   90.00
#
_symmetry.space_group_name_H-M   'P 1'
#
loop_
_entity.id
_entity.type
_entity.pdbx_description
1 polymer ?
#
loop_
_entity_poly.entity_id
_entity_poly.type
_entity_poly.pdbx_seq_one_letter_code
_entity_poly.pdbx_strand_id
1 'polypeptide(L)'
;MASIWSNANHPAFMRSLSFTSRLDEEHGRSEPILLLVAALFVFSNALALGLARDGRIDGRTLWGPFCWLVAQGTGVWLLRRYAPDHDPFLLPLVGLLTGWGIVLQDRLAPNFLLRQVVWVVLGTAVLVGITLLPRNLRWLRRYRYTLLLLGILLLTATLLFGINPTGASVARYWLRLPIPFLTPVYFQPSELLKLLLVIFLASYFDERETVGRLAGNGRLQHFSYLAPLLLMWGFCMILLIWQRDLGAATLFFIVFLSLLYLATGDWRVVAAGVGMLLLAGL
;
A
#
# COMPACT_ATOMS: atom_id res chain seq x y z
N MET A 1 -46.18 -18.44 15.84
CA MET A 1 -44.81 -18.58 15.33
C MET A 1 -44.73 -19.35 13.99
N ALA A 2 -45.77 -19.33 13.14
CA ALA A 2 -45.84 -20.11 11.90
C ALA A 2 -46.16 -19.29 10.63
N SER A 3 -45.92 -17.97 10.64
CA SER A 3 -46.24 -17.10 9.49
C SER A 3 -45.03 -16.54 8.73
N ILE A 4 -43.80 -16.77 9.20
CA ILE A 4 -42.58 -16.24 8.56
C ILE A 4 -42.07 -17.18 7.45
N TRP A 5 -42.44 -18.46 7.46
CA TRP A 5 -41.94 -19.47 6.51
C TRP A 5 -42.80 -19.66 5.24
N SER A 6 -43.94 -18.97 5.13
CA SER A 6 -44.86 -19.14 3.98
C SER A 6 -44.45 -18.37 2.72
N ASN A 7 -43.38 -17.56 2.76
CA ASN A 7 -43.07 -16.60 1.68
C ASN A 7 -41.72 -16.84 0.98
N ALA A 8 -41.15 -18.04 1.10
CA ALA A 8 -39.88 -18.41 0.45
C ALA A 8 -39.99 -18.62 -1.08
N ASN A 9 -41.21 -18.71 -1.61
CA ASN A 9 -41.48 -18.93 -3.04
C ASN A 9 -41.77 -17.64 -3.83
N HIS A 10 -41.51 -16.46 -3.26
CA HIS A 10 -41.72 -15.21 -3.99
C HIS A 10 -40.65 -15.05 -5.08
N PRO A 11 -41.01 -14.86 -6.37
CA PRO A 11 -40.06 -14.85 -7.48
C PRO A 11 -38.98 -13.77 -7.39
N ALA A 12 -39.24 -12.69 -6.64
CA ALA A 12 -38.26 -11.64 -6.36
C ALA A 12 -37.14 -12.11 -5.40
N PHE A 13 -37.47 -12.91 -4.39
CA PHE A 13 -36.52 -13.45 -3.42
C PHE A 13 -35.64 -14.55 -4.04
N MET A 14 -36.23 -15.42 -4.87
CA MET A 14 -35.44 -16.40 -5.64
C MET A 14 -34.53 -15.72 -6.67
N ARG A 15 -34.97 -14.62 -7.30
CA ARG A 15 -34.09 -13.83 -8.20
C ARG A 15 -32.92 -13.20 -7.45
N SER A 16 -33.12 -12.62 -6.27
CA SER A 16 -32.03 -12.02 -5.50
C SER A 16 -30.98 -13.06 -5.08
N LEU A 17 -31.42 -14.24 -4.63
CA LEU A 17 -30.51 -15.35 -4.31
C LEU A 17 -29.75 -15.87 -5.54
N SER A 18 -30.43 -15.97 -6.68
CA SER A 18 -29.80 -16.40 -7.95
C SER A 18 -28.85 -15.35 -8.56
N PHE A 19 -28.99 -14.09 -8.14
CA PHE A 19 -28.14 -12.98 -8.56
C PHE A 19 -26.88 -12.93 -7.70
N THR A 20 -27.02 -13.04 -6.37
CA THR A 20 -25.88 -13.11 -5.45
C THR A 20 -25.02 -14.35 -5.71
N SER A 21 -25.64 -15.51 -5.93
CA SER A 21 -24.88 -16.74 -6.25
C SER A 21 -24.09 -16.63 -7.56
N ARG A 22 -24.65 -15.95 -8.58
CA ARG A 22 -23.95 -15.71 -9.84
C ARG A 22 -22.79 -14.75 -9.71
N LEU A 23 -22.93 -13.70 -8.91
CA LEU A 23 -21.83 -12.78 -8.63
C LEU A 23 -20.71 -13.50 -7.88
N ASP A 24 -21.01 -14.31 -6.87
CA ASP A 24 -20.00 -15.07 -6.13
C ASP A 24 -19.28 -16.09 -7.03
N GLU A 25 -20.00 -16.75 -7.94
CA GLU A 25 -19.42 -17.66 -8.94
C GLU A 25 -18.54 -16.93 -9.97
N GLU A 26 -18.93 -15.76 -10.47
CA GLU A 26 -18.12 -14.97 -11.41
C GLU A 26 -16.87 -14.37 -10.75
N HIS A 27 -16.97 -13.87 -9.51
CA HIS A 27 -15.81 -13.38 -8.75
C HIS A 27 -14.80 -14.50 -8.50
N GLY A 28 -15.27 -15.72 -8.17
CA GLY A 28 -14.42 -16.88 -7.96
C GLY A 28 -13.67 -17.37 -9.20
N ARG A 29 -14.20 -17.13 -10.42
CA ARG A 29 -13.57 -17.55 -11.69
C ARG A 29 -12.68 -16.47 -12.32
N SER A 30 -12.95 -15.20 -12.05
CA SER A 30 -12.22 -14.09 -12.69
C SER A 30 -10.76 -13.99 -12.25
N GLU A 31 -10.48 -14.12 -10.95
CA GLU A 31 -9.13 -14.00 -10.40
C GLU A 31 -8.07 -14.95 -11.02
N PRO A 32 -8.30 -16.27 -11.15
CA PRO A 32 -7.30 -17.17 -11.76
C PRO A 32 -7.14 -16.90 -13.26
N ILE A 33 -8.20 -16.46 -13.96
CA ILE A 33 -8.12 -16.06 -15.36
C ILE A 33 -7.24 -14.82 -15.50
N LEU A 34 -7.43 -13.82 -14.63
CA LEU A 34 -6.62 -12.60 -14.64
C LEU A 34 -5.15 -12.88 -14.31
N LEU A 35 -4.87 -13.77 -13.36
CA LEU A 35 -3.50 -14.21 -13.10
C LEU A 35 -2.90 -15.00 -14.24
N LEU A 36 -3.69 -15.83 -14.93
CA LEU A 36 -3.22 -16.52 -16.12
C LEU A 36 -2.86 -15.53 -17.22
N VAL A 37 -3.68 -14.50 -17.46
CA VAL A 37 -3.36 -13.42 -18.41
C VAL A 37 -2.08 -12.69 -18.00
N ALA A 38 -1.95 -12.33 -16.71
CA ALA A 38 -0.73 -11.71 -16.19
C ALA A 38 0.50 -12.63 -16.37
N ALA A 39 0.37 -13.93 -16.10
CA ALA A 39 1.43 -14.90 -16.29
C ALA A 39 1.83 -15.03 -17.75
N LEU A 40 0.86 -15.14 -18.68
CA LEU A 40 1.13 -15.17 -20.11
C LEU A 40 1.89 -13.92 -20.56
N PHE A 41 1.47 -12.73 -20.09
CA PHE A 41 2.18 -11.48 -20.36
C PHE A 41 3.62 -11.50 -19.83
N VAL A 42 3.84 -11.88 -18.57
CA VAL A 42 5.17 -11.89 -17.95
C VAL A 42 6.09 -12.91 -18.62
N PHE A 43 5.61 -14.15 -18.83
CA PHE A 43 6.40 -15.21 -19.45
C PHE A 43 6.70 -14.92 -20.93
N SER A 44 5.74 -14.41 -21.70
CA SER A 44 6.00 -14.01 -23.09
C SER A 44 7.08 -12.91 -23.18
N ASN A 45 7.03 -11.91 -22.30
CA ASN A 45 8.06 -10.87 -22.24
C ASN A 45 9.43 -11.43 -21.80
N ALA A 46 9.47 -12.35 -20.84
CA ALA A 46 10.71 -12.99 -20.41
C ALA A 46 11.33 -13.87 -21.52
N LEU A 47 10.51 -14.58 -22.27
CA LEU A 47 10.93 -15.36 -23.45
C LEU A 47 11.47 -14.44 -24.55
N ALA A 48 10.74 -13.36 -24.86
CA ALA A 48 11.19 -12.36 -25.82
C ALA A 48 12.52 -11.72 -25.41
N LEU A 49 12.70 -11.42 -24.12
CA LEU A 49 13.94 -10.89 -23.58
C LEU A 49 15.10 -11.90 -23.73
N GLY A 50 14.88 -13.18 -23.38
CA GLY A 50 15.90 -14.22 -23.52
C GLY A 50 16.34 -14.43 -24.97
N LEU A 51 15.38 -14.48 -25.90
CA LEU A 51 15.65 -14.57 -27.33
C LEU A 51 16.40 -13.35 -27.86
N ALA A 52 16.02 -12.14 -27.43
CA ALA A 52 16.68 -10.90 -27.85
C ALA A 52 18.09 -10.73 -27.28
N ARG A 53 18.34 -11.23 -26.06
CA ARG A 53 19.62 -11.08 -25.35
C ARG A 53 20.65 -12.13 -25.77
N ASP A 54 20.25 -13.41 -25.77
CA ASP A 54 21.18 -14.53 -25.90
C ASP A 54 20.88 -15.45 -27.11
N GLY A 55 19.84 -15.15 -27.89
CA GLY A 55 19.40 -15.97 -29.03
C GLY A 55 18.87 -17.35 -28.65
N ARG A 56 18.70 -17.62 -27.35
CA ARG A 56 18.27 -18.90 -26.79
C ARG A 56 17.39 -18.67 -25.55
N ILE A 57 16.51 -19.63 -25.28
CA ILE A 57 15.73 -19.66 -24.04
C ILE A 57 16.49 -20.57 -23.08
N ASP A 58 17.06 -19.99 -22.03
CA ASP A 58 17.75 -20.72 -20.96
C ASP A 58 16.93 -20.65 -19.66
N GLY A 59 17.04 -21.64 -18.78
CA GLY A 59 16.33 -21.65 -17.48
C GLY A 59 16.66 -20.43 -16.62
N ARG A 60 17.81 -19.78 -16.89
CA ARG A 60 18.25 -18.54 -16.27
C ARG A 60 17.37 -17.31 -16.55
N THR A 61 16.61 -17.29 -17.64
CA THR A 61 15.70 -16.16 -17.92
C THR A 61 14.31 -16.38 -17.32
N LEU A 62 13.97 -17.63 -16.99
CA LEU A 62 12.63 -18.00 -16.53
C LEU A 62 12.49 -18.17 -15.01
N TRP A 63 13.59 -18.32 -14.26
CA TRP A 63 13.51 -18.54 -12.82
C TRP A 63 12.83 -17.36 -12.07
N GLY A 64 13.08 -16.11 -12.48
CA GLY A 64 12.45 -14.93 -11.87
C GLY A 64 10.93 -14.92 -12.04
N PRO A 65 10.41 -14.98 -13.28
CA PRO A 65 8.99 -15.17 -13.57
C PRO A 65 8.37 -16.39 -12.87
N PHE A 66 9.10 -17.49 -12.79
CA PHE A 66 8.63 -18.70 -12.10
C PHE A 66 8.44 -18.47 -10.60
N CYS A 67 9.44 -17.90 -9.91
CA CYS A 67 9.32 -17.55 -8.50
C CYS A 67 8.18 -16.56 -8.24
N TRP A 68 7.98 -15.58 -9.12
CA TRP A 68 6.83 -14.67 -9.07
C TRP A 68 5.50 -15.40 -9.21
N LEU A 69 5.37 -16.33 -10.16
CA LEU A 69 4.14 -17.08 -10.36
C LEU A 69 3.79 -17.93 -9.15
N VAL A 70 4.79 -18.57 -8.53
CA VAL A 70 4.63 -19.32 -7.29
C VAL A 70 4.19 -18.38 -6.15
N ALA A 71 4.81 -17.21 -6.02
CA ALA A 71 4.42 -16.23 -5.01
C ALA A 71 2.97 -15.75 -5.20
N GLN A 72 2.57 -15.36 -6.40
CA GLN A 72 1.19 -14.89 -6.64
C GLN A 72 0.16 -16.02 -6.53
N GLY A 73 0.48 -17.21 -7.04
CA GLY A 73 -0.38 -18.39 -6.91
C GLY A 73 -0.60 -18.78 -5.45
N THR A 74 0.45 -18.77 -4.63
CA THR A 74 0.32 -19.00 -3.17
C THR A 74 -0.46 -17.88 -2.49
N GLY A 75 -0.27 -16.62 -2.89
CA GLY A 75 -1.06 -15.47 -2.43
C GLY A 75 -2.56 -15.67 -2.65
N VAL A 76 -2.97 -16.00 -3.88
CA VAL A 76 -4.38 -16.27 -4.21
C VAL A 76 -4.92 -17.45 -3.44
N TRP A 77 -4.17 -18.54 -3.37
CA TRP A 77 -4.59 -19.72 -2.63
C TRP A 77 -4.85 -19.39 -1.15
N LEU A 78 -3.97 -18.62 -0.52
CA LEU A 78 -4.11 -18.20 0.87
C LEU A 78 -5.25 -17.18 1.07
N LEU A 79 -5.41 -16.22 0.17
CA LEU A 79 -6.51 -15.26 0.22
C LEU A 79 -7.86 -15.94 0.08
N ARG A 80 -8.02 -16.88 -0.86
CA ARG A 80 -9.24 -17.69 -0.95
C ARG A 80 -9.53 -18.50 0.31
N ARG A 81 -8.47 -18.96 1.00
CA ARG A 81 -8.62 -19.79 2.21
C ARG A 81 -9.00 -18.99 3.45
N TYR A 82 -8.41 -17.81 3.65
CA TYR A 82 -8.51 -17.02 4.89
C TYR A 82 -9.33 -15.73 4.72
N ALA A 83 -9.49 -15.25 3.49
CA ALA A 83 -10.20 -14.03 3.14
C ALA A 83 -11.15 -14.24 1.94
N PRO A 84 -12.20 -15.08 2.04
CA PRO A 84 -13.07 -15.39 0.90
C PRO A 84 -13.75 -14.15 0.29
N ASP A 85 -14.00 -13.11 1.09
CA ASP A 85 -14.63 -11.84 0.64
C ASP A 85 -13.62 -10.81 0.10
N HIS A 86 -12.39 -11.22 -0.24
CA HIS A 86 -11.39 -10.30 -0.78
C HIS A 86 -11.72 -9.85 -2.21
N ASP A 87 -11.18 -8.69 -2.60
CA ASP A 87 -11.30 -8.20 -3.98
C ASP A 87 -10.48 -9.07 -4.95
N PRO A 88 -11.12 -9.72 -5.94
CA PRO A 88 -10.46 -10.66 -6.85
C PRO A 88 -9.61 -9.99 -7.94
N PHE A 89 -9.61 -8.66 -8.06
CA PHE A 89 -8.92 -7.89 -9.10
C PHE A 89 -7.60 -7.29 -8.62
N LEU A 90 -7.51 -6.92 -7.35
CA LEU A 90 -6.32 -6.24 -6.80
C LEU A 90 -5.05 -7.09 -6.88
N LEU A 91 -5.10 -8.35 -6.44
CA LEU A 91 -3.90 -9.20 -6.44
C LEU A 91 -3.42 -9.52 -7.86
N PRO A 92 -4.27 -9.89 -8.84
CA PRO A 92 -3.83 -10.07 -10.22
C PRO A 92 -3.24 -8.81 -10.86
N LEU A 93 -3.80 -7.62 -10.56
CA LEU A 93 -3.29 -6.35 -11.09
C LEU A 93 -1.90 -6.01 -10.53
N VAL A 94 -1.74 -6.11 -9.20
CA VAL A 94 -0.43 -5.95 -8.55
C VAL A 94 0.54 -7.03 -9.02
N GLY A 95 0.04 -8.25 -9.23
CA GLY A 95 0.75 -9.35 -9.83
C GLY A 95 1.34 -8.96 -11.19
N LEU A 96 0.51 -8.49 -12.11
CA LEU A 96 0.95 -8.07 -13.44
C LEU A 96 2.04 -7.00 -13.36
N LEU A 97 1.86 -5.97 -12.54
CA LEU A 97 2.83 -4.88 -12.38
C LEU A 97 4.16 -5.38 -11.79
N THR A 98 4.11 -6.23 -10.76
CA THR A 98 5.33 -6.79 -10.13
C THR A 98 6.05 -7.77 -11.04
N GLY A 99 5.32 -8.58 -11.80
CA GLY A 99 5.88 -9.51 -12.78
C GLY A 99 6.52 -8.79 -13.95
N TRP A 100 5.87 -7.73 -14.45
CA TRP A 100 6.47 -6.85 -15.45
C TRP A 100 7.75 -6.19 -14.92
N GLY A 101 7.72 -5.73 -13.66
CA GLY A 101 8.89 -5.19 -12.97
C GLY A 101 10.06 -6.18 -12.89
N ILE A 102 9.80 -7.47 -12.68
CA ILE A 102 10.84 -8.52 -12.69
C ILE A 102 11.53 -8.61 -14.05
N VAL A 103 10.76 -8.62 -15.15
CA VAL A 103 11.33 -8.68 -16.50
C VAL A 103 12.11 -7.41 -16.83
N LEU A 104 11.59 -6.24 -16.45
CA LEU A 104 12.29 -4.97 -16.63
C LEU A 104 13.59 -4.91 -15.82
N GLN A 105 13.59 -5.43 -14.60
CA GLN A 105 14.79 -5.46 -13.76
C GLN A 105 15.85 -6.40 -14.34
N ASP A 106 15.46 -7.56 -14.85
CA ASP A 106 16.40 -8.46 -15.54
C ASP A 106 17.01 -7.80 -16.79
N ARG A 107 16.20 -7.01 -17.51
CA ARG A 107 16.66 -6.25 -18.68
C ARG A 107 17.62 -5.12 -18.32
N LEU A 108 17.31 -4.32 -17.29
CA LEU A 108 18.03 -3.07 -16.98
C LEU A 108 19.22 -3.29 -16.03
N ALA A 109 19.05 -4.15 -15.02
CA ALA A 109 20.00 -4.33 -13.94
C ALA A 109 19.95 -5.78 -13.40
N PRO A 110 20.42 -6.78 -14.18
CA PRO A 110 20.27 -8.20 -13.86
C PRO A 110 20.89 -8.60 -12.52
N ASN A 111 21.93 -7.90 -12.07
CA ASN A 111 22.59 -8.12 -10.78
C ASN A 111 21.65 -7.89 -9.57
N PHE A 112 20.54 -7.18 -9.75
CA PHE A 112 19.54 -6.91 -8.72
C PHE A 112 18.30 -7.81 -8.82
N LEU A 113 18.22 -8.70 -9.81
CA LEU A 113 17.06 -9.57 -10.04
C LEU A 113 16.73 -10.44 -8.82
N LEU A 114 17.76 -11.02 -8.17
CA LEU A 114 17.58 -11.79 -6.94
C LEU A 114 16.92 -10.98 -5.84
N ARG A 115 17.34 -9.73 -5.64
CA ARG A 115 16.74 -8.85 -4.63
C ARG A 115 15.29 -8.52 -5.00
N GLN A 116 15.01 -8.26 -6.28
CA GLN A 116 13.65 -7.99 -6.75
C GLN A 116 12.71 -9.16 -6.46
N VAL A 117 13.14 -10.40 -6.75
CA VAL A 117 12.34 -11.60 -6.48
C VAL A 117 12.13 -11.81 -4.98
N VAL A 118 13.17 -11.63 -4.16
CA VAL A 118 13.07 -11.70 -2.69
C VAL A 118 12.06 -10.68 -2.16
N TRP A 119 12.07 -9.44 -2.67
CA TRP A 119 11.11 -8.41 -2.25
C TRP A 119 9.67 -8.71 -2.68
N VAL A 120 9.46 -9.30 -3.86
CA VAL A 120 8.13 -9.76 -4.28
C VAL A 120 7.62 -10.86 -3.35
N VAL A 121 8.44 -11.86 -3.06
CA VAL A 121 8.08 -12.96 -2.14
C VAL A 121 7.78 -12.42 -0.74
N LEU A 122 8.63 -11.54 -0.22
CA LEU A 122 8.44 -10.92 1.10
C LEU A 122 7.19 -10.04 1.13
N GLY A 123 6.93 -9.27 0.06
CA GLY A 123 5.72 -8.46 -0.07
C GLY A 123 4.45 -9.31 -0.05
N THR A 124 4.41 -10.41 -0.80
CA THR A 124 3.29 -11.36 -0.77
C THR A 124 3.15 -12.02 0.60
N ALA A 125 4.24 -12.38 1.26
CA ALA A 125 4.20 -12.93 2.62
C ALA A 125 3.64 -11.93 3.63
N VAL A 126 4.01 -10.64 3.54
CA VAL A 126 3.45 -9.57 4.38
C VAL A 126 1.97 -9.36 4.08
N LEU A 127 1.56 -9.34 2.81
CA LEU A 127 0.15 -9.27 2.42
C LEU A 127 -0.67 -10.37 3.10
N VAL A 128 -0.23 -11.62 2.98
CA VAL A 128 -0.89 -12.76 3.62
C VAL A 128 -0.85 -12.65 5.14
N GLY A 129 0.29 -12.25 5.72
CA GLY A 129 0.39 -12.06 7.16
C GLY A 129 -0.61 -11.04 7.69
N ILE A 130 -0.83 -9.94 6.95
CA ILE A 130 -1.82 -8.92 7.30
C ILE A 130 -3.25 -9.45 7.14
N THR A 131 -3.54 -10.30 6.14
CA THR A 131 -4.91 -10.84 5.98
C THR A 131 -5.29 -11.84 7.08
N LEU A 132 -4.31 -12.40 7.79
CA LEU A 132 -4.53 -13.22 8.99
C LEU A 132 -4.85 -12.38 10.24
N LEU A 133 -4.58 -11.06 10.24
CA LEU A 133 -4.94 -10.20 11.36
C LEU A 133 -6.48 -9.99 11.43
N PRO A 134 -7.01 -9.65 12.62
CA PRO A 134 -8.43 -9.34 12.77
C PRO A 134 -8.85 -8.20 11.83
N ARG A 135 -9.89 -8.45 11.01
CA ARG A 135 -10.42 -7.47 10.03
C ARG A 135 -10.90 -6.16 10.66
N ASN A 136 -11.21 -6.17 11.95
CA ASN A 136 -11.66 -4.98 12.67
C ASN A 136 -10.47 -4.07 13.02
N LEU A 137 -10.15 -3.10 12.17
CA LEU A 137 -9.05 -2.15 12.39
C LEU A 137 -9.30 -1.14 13.53
N ARG A 138 -10.45 -1.17 14.21
CA ARG A 138 -10.77 -0.23 15.31
C ARG A 138 -9.80 -0.31 16.48
N TRP A 139 -9.11 -1.44 16.68
CA TRP A 139 -8.10 -1.56 17.73
C TRP A 139 -6.95 -0.57 17.53
N LEU A 140 -6.65 -0.21 16.28
CA LEU A 140 -5.57 0.70 15.92
C LEU A 140 -5.76 2.11 16.47
N ARG A 141 -7.02 2.53 16.67
CA ARG A 141 -7.40 3.81 17.30
C ARG A 141 -6.89 3.95 18.74
N ARG A 142 -6.77 2.83 19.47
CA ARG A 142 -6.23 2.82 20.83
C ARG A 142 -4.74 3.15 20.86
N TYR A 143 -4.01 2.83 19.78
CA TYR A 143 -2.56 2.97 19.70
C TYR A 143 -2.10 4.24 19.00
N ARG A 144 -2.98 5.22 18.74
CA ARG A 144 -2.64 6.42 17.97
C ARG A 144 -1.39 7.16 18.48
N TYR A 145 -1.24 7.29 19.80
CA TYR A 145 -0.12 8.00 20.40
C TYR A 145 1.15 7.14 20.37
N THR A 146 1.01 5.82 20.46
CA THR A 146 2.10 4.87 20.25
C THR A 146 2.60 4.90 18.81
N LEU A 147 1.69 4.95 17.83
CA LEU A 147 2.01 5.05 16.40
C LEU A 147 2.65 6.40 16.07
N LEU A 148 2.16 7.48 16.68
CA LEU A 148 2.76 8.81 16.59
C LEU A 148 4.20 8.80 17.14
N LEU A 149 4.38 8.29 18.36
CA LEU A 149 5.70 8.19 18.99
C LEU A 149 6.64 7.33 18.14
N LEU A 150 6.15 6.20 17.62
CA LEU A 150 6.90 5.33 16.71
C LEU A 150 7.32 6.08 15.44
N GLY A 151 6.43 6.86 14.84
CA GLY A 151 6.74 7.68 13.67
C GLY A 151 7.84 8.71 13.95
N ILE A 152 7.75 9.42 15.08
CA ILE A 152 8.78 10.37 15.53
C ILE A 152 10.11 9.65 15.76
N LEU A 153 10.10 8.50 16.45
CA LEU A 153 11.30 7.71 16.71
C LEU A 153 11.95 7.22 15.40
N LEU A 154 11.16 6.75 14.43
CA LEU A 154 11.68 6.35 13.11
C LEU A 154 12.30 7.53 12.37
N LEU A 155 11.66 8.71 12.39
CA LEU A 155 12.22 9.91 11.78
C LEU A 155 13.54 10.30 12.45
N THR A 156 13.59 10.35 13.78
CA THR A 156 14.80 10.66 14.55
C THR A 156 15.90 9.63 14.29
N ALA A 157 15.57 8.33 14.25
CA ALA A 157 16.53 7.29 13.92
C ALA A 157 17.14 7.49 12.51
N THR A 158 16.33 7.92 11.55
CA THR A 158 16.79 8.22 10.18
C THR A 158 17.71 9.44 10.15
N LEU A 159 17.43 10.48 10.94
CA LEU A 159 18.30 11.66 11.00
C LEU A 159 19.68 11.34 11.59
N LEU A 160 19.71 10.48 12.62
CA LEU A 160 20.93 10.13 13.35
C LEU A 160 21.75 9.06 12.63
N PHE A 161 21.10 8.01 12.13
CA PHE A 161 21.75 6.81 11.58
C PHE A 161 21.54 6.64 10.07
N GLY A 162 20.85 7.58 9.42
CA GLY A 162 20.58 7.52 8.00
C GLY A 162 21.86 7.58 7.19
N ILE A 163 21.90 6.77 6.15
CA ILE A 163 22.97 6.73 5.17
C ILE A 163 22.41 6.92 3.77
N ASN A 164 23.30 7.25 2.84
CA ASN A 164 22.98 7.22 1.41
C ASN A 164 23.61 5.98 0.78
N PRO A 165 22.84 5.03 0.23
CA PRO A 165 23.38 3.81 -0.38
C PRO A 165 24.30 4.10 -1.56
N THR A 166 24.06 5.17 -2.31
CA THR A 166 24.84 5.54 -3.49
C THR A 166 26.03 6.45 -3.19
N GLY A 167 26.13 7.02 -1.98
CA GLY A 167 27.18 7.97 -1.59
C GLY A 167 27.22 9.29 -2.39
N ALA A 168 26.37 9.43 -3.41
CA ALA A 168 26.38 10.53 -4.36
C ALA A 168 25.78 11.84 -3.80
N SER A 169 25.13 11.81 -2.65
CA SER A 169 24.58 13.01 -2.02
C SER A 169 24.63 12.95 -0.50
N VAL A 170 24.59 14.12 0.14
CA VAL A 170 24.55 14.31 1.60
C VAL A 170 23.21 13.83 2.22
N ALA A 171 22.24 13.45 1.39
CA ALA A 171 20.91 13.07 1.84
C ALA A 171 20.94 11.72 2.60
N ARG A 172 20.44 11.71 3.83
CA ARG A 172 20.50 10.56 4.77
C ARG A 172 19.10 10.04 5.06
N TYR A 173 18.60 9.15 4.20
CA TYR A 173 17.20 8.67 4.25
C TYR A 173 17.06 7.15 4.28
N TRP A 174 18.15 6.38 4.19
CA TRP A 174 18.12 4.92 4.32
C TRP A 174 18.79 4.45 5.61
N LEU A 175 18.23 3.44 6.26
CA LEU A 175 18.89 2.71 7.34
C LEU A 175 19.50 1.43 6.80
N ARG A 176 20.79 1.22 7.11
CA ARG A 176 21.47 -0.05 6.81
C ARG A 176 21.13 -1.06 7.88
N LEU A 177 20.44 -2.13 7.50
CA LEU A 177 20.22 -3.29 8.35
C LEU A 177 21.27 -4.36 8.01
N PRO A 178 22.29 -4.56 8.87
CA PRO A 178 23.21 -5.67 8.70
C PRO A 178 22.49 -6.98 9.06
N ILE A 179 22.21 -7.81 8.06
CA ILE A 179 21.66 -9.16 8.29
C ILE A 179 22.84 -10.15 8.17
N PRO A 180 23.15 -10.97 9.20
CA PRO A 180 24.37 -11.79 9.25
C PRO A 180 24.56 -12.78 8.09
N PHE A 181 23.49 -13.07 7.33
CA PHE A 181 23.46 -14.10 6.28
C PHE A 181 23.10 -13.55 4.89
N LEU A 182 22.91 -12.24 4.73
CA LEU A 182 22.45 -11.60 3.49
C LEU A 182 23.28 -10.33 3.20
N THR A 183 23.33 -9.91 1.94
CA THR A 183 23.83 -8.56 1.61
C THR A 183 23.06 -7.51 2.42
N PRO A 184 23.70 -6.43 2.90
CA PRO A 184 23.03 -5.41 3.71
C PRO A 184 21.73 -4.95 3.07
N VAL A 185 20.65 -5.04 3.85
CA VAL A 185 19.33 -4.58 3.42
C VAL A 185 19.21 -3.12 3.79
N TYR A 186 18.75 -2.33 2.83
CA TYR A 186 18.49 -0.92 3.06
C TYR A 186 17.00 -0.77 3.26
N PHE A 187 16.61 -0.25 4.41
CA PHE A 187 15.23 0.04 4.75
C PHE A 187 15.05 1.55 4.70
N GLN A 188 13.97 2.02 4.07
CA GLN A 188 13.64 3.44 4.01
C GLN A 188 12.54 3.72 5.04
N PRO A 189 12.85 4.36 6.18
CA PRO A 189 11.88 4.64 7.25
C PRO A 189 10.68 5.47 6.82
N SER A 190 10.87 6.34 5.82
CA SER A 190 9.80 7.18 5.29
C SER A 190 8.66 6.36 4.67
N GLU A 191 8.92 5.15 4.16
CA GLU A 191 7.89 4.25 3.65
C GLU A 191 6.94 3.78 4.76
N LEU A 192 7.48 3.32 5.89
CA LEU A 192 6.66 2.92 7.04
C LEU A 192 5.97 4.12 7.68
N LEU A 193 6.65 5.27 7.72
CA LEU A 193 6.08 6.50 8.25
C LEU A 193 4.86 6.97 7.45
N LYS A 194 4.79 6.75 6.13
CA LYS A 194 3.58 7.05 5.33
C LYS A 194 2.36 6.29 5.87
N LEU A 195 2.53 4.99 6.15
CA LEU A 195 1.47 4.16 6.69
C LEU A 195 1.05 4.64 8.10
N LEU A 196 2.03 4.92 8.96
CA LEU A 196 1.77 5.44 10.32
C LEU A 196 1.02 6.77 10.28
N LEU A 197 1.41 7.67 9.37
CA LEU A 197 0.75 8.95 9.18
C LEU A 197 -0.70 8.75 8.75
N VAL A 198 -0.97 7.91 7.74
CA VAL A 198 -2.33 7.63 7.26
C VAL A 198 -3.19 7.09 8.41
N ILE A 199 -2.67 6.14 9.18
CA ILE A 199 -3.37 5.55 10.32
C ILE A 199 -3.68 6.61 11.39
N PHE A 200 -2.70 7.45 11.74
CA PHE A 200 -2.88 8.52 12.71
C PHE A 200 -3.93 9.52 12.24
N LEU A 201 -3.82 10.00 10.99
CA LEU A 201 -4.75 10.97 10.42
C LEU A 201 -6.18 10.41 10.39
N ALA A 202 -6.35 9.18 9.90
CA ALA A 202 -7.65 8.51 9.88
C ALA A 202 -8.23 8.35 11.30
N SER A 203 -7.43 7.93 12.27
CA SER A 203 -7.85 7.81 13.67
C SER A 203 -8.18 9.14 14.32
N TYR A 204 -7.49 10.22 13.95
CA TYR A 204 -7.71 11.56 14.49
C TYR A 204 -9.00 12.17 13.96
N PHE A 205 -9.27 12.00 12.66
CA PHE A 205 -10.50 12.49 12.03
C PHE A 205 -11.74 11.73 12.52
N ASP A 206 -11.70 10.40 12.65
CA ASP A 206 -12.81 9.57 13.15
C ASP A 206 -13.32 10.06 14.53
N GLU A 207 -12.41 10.24 15.49
CA GLU A 207 -12.80 10.66 16.84
C GLU A 207 -13.39 12.07 16.87
N ARG A 208 -12.81 13.00 16.10
CA ARG A 208 -13.22 14.40 16.12
C ARG A 208 -14.51 14.64 15.34
N GLU A 209 -14.85 13.83 14.34
CA GLU A 209 -16.18 13.81 13.72
C GLU A 209 -17.26 13.39 14.73
N THR A 210 -17.00 12.34 15.52
CA THR A 210 -17.92 11.94 16.61
C THR A 210 -18.08 13.03 17.67
N VAL A 211 -17.00 13.69 18.08
CA VAL A 211 -17.06 14.77 19.08
C VAL A 211 -17.74 16.02 18.52
N GLY A 212 -17.48 16.39 17.26
CA GLY A 212 -18.12 17.52 16.59
C GLY A 212 -19.60 17.31 16.28
N ARG A 213 -20.05 16.07 16.05
CA ARG A 213 -21.48 15.73 15.95
C ARG A 213 -22.22 15.83 17.29
N LEU A 214 -21.52 15.54 18.40
CA LEU A 214 -22.07 15.65 19.76
C LEU A 214 -22.05 17.11 20.27
N ALA A 215 -21.07 17.90 19.86
CA ALA A 215 -20.91 19.30 20.20
C ALA A 215 -21.57 20.19 19.13
N GLY A 216 -22.88 20.44 19.27
CA GLY A 216 -23.61 21.33 18.39
C GLY A 216 -22.98 22.73 18.27
N ASN A 217 -22.84 23.19 17.02
CA ASN A 217 -22.50 24.54 16.56
C ASN A 217 -21.20 25.20 17.06
N GLY A 218 -20.28 25.46 16.12
CA GLY A 218 -19.28 26.51 16.30
C GLY A 218 -18.20 26.54 15.23
N ARG A 219 -18.31 27.47 14.26
CA ARG A 219 -17.28 27.79 13.25
C ARG A 219 -15.88 28.08 13.85
N LEU A 220 -15.80 28.51 15.10
CA LEU A 220 -14.55 28.80 15.82
C LEU A 220 -13.82 27.55 16.34
N GLN A 221 -14.50 26.40 16.44
CA GLN A 221 -13.86 25.18 16.91
C GLN A 221 -12.95 24.55 15.83
N HIS A 222 -13.17 24.84 14.54
CA HIS A 222 -12.45 24.26 13.41
C HIS A 222 -10.93 24.48 13.45
N PHE A 223 -10.44 25.63 13.90
CA PHE A 223 -9.00 25.94 13.90
C PHE A 223 -8.23 25.20 14.99
N SER A 224 -8.83 25.05 16.20
CA SER A 224 -8.22 24.26 17.28
C SER A 224 -8.16 22.77 16.96
N TYR A 225 -9.06 22.26 16.10
CA TYR A 225 -9.02 20.88 15.63
C TYR A 225 -7.92 20.63 14.60
N LEU A 226 -7.58 21.62 13.78
CA LEU A 226 -6.51 21.54 12.78
C LEU A 226 -5.11 21.77 13.38
N ALA A 227 -5.01 22.41 14.55
CA ALA A 227 -3.71 22.77 15.12
C ALA A 227 -2.79 21.58 15.46
N PRO A 228 -3.22 20.53 16.21
CA PRO A 228 -2.38 19.36 16.49
C PRO A 228 -2.01 18.59 15.22
N LEU A 229 -2.94 18.57 14.26
CA LEU A 229 -2.79 17.94 12.96
C LEU A 229 -1.68 18.62 12.14
N LEU A 230 -1.79 19.94 11.97
CA LEU A 230 -0.82 20.76 11.25
C LEU A 230 0.54 20.77 11.93
N LEU A 231 0.58 20.73 13.26
CA LEU A 231 1.84 20.67 14.01
C LEU A 231 2.59 19.36 13.73
N MET A 232 1.92 18.21 13.87
CA MET A 232 2.56 16.92 13.59
C MET A 232 2.97 16.80 12.13
N TRP A 233 2.06 17.15 11.21
CA TRP A 233 2.35 17.10 9.79
C TRP A 233 3.50 18.04 9.41
N GLY A 234 3.49 19.27 9.93
CA GLY A 234 4.55 20.26 9.71
C GLY A 234 5.88 19.78 10.27
N PHE A 235 5.89 19.14 11.44
CA PHE A 235 7.08 18.49 11.98
C PHE A 235 7.62 17.40 11.06
N CYS A 236 6.76 16.53 10.53
CA CYS A 236 7.17 15.51 9.55
C CYS A 236 7.75 16.15 8.27
N MET A 237 7.13 17.22 7.76
CA MET A 237 7.62 17.95 6.58
C MET A 237 8.99 18.56 6.80
N ILE A 238 9.19 19.25 7.92
CA ILE A 238 10.49 19.85 8.27
C ILE A 238 11.58 18.77 8.28
N LEU A 239 11.29 17.60 8.85
CA LEU A 239 12.25 16.50 8.91
C LEU A 239 12.55 15.90 7.53
N LEU A 240 11.56 15.73 6.66
CA LEU A 240 11.77 15.23 5.29
C LEU A 240 12.56 16.22 4.43
N ILE A 241 12.27 17.51 4.56
CA ILE A 241 13.02 18.59 3.89
C ILE A 241 14.47 18.59 4.39
N TRP A 242 14.69 18.40 5.69
CA TRP A 242 16.05 18.27 6.25
C TRP A 242 16.77 17.04 5.69
N GLN A 243 16.09 15.90 5.59
CA GLN A 243 16.62 14.68 4.98
C GLN A 243 16.92 14.84 3.49
N ARG A 244 16.48 15.96 2.87
CA ARG A 244 16.55 16.26 1.43
C ARG A 244 15.85 15.19 0.59
N ASP A 245 14.82 14.57 1.13
CA ASP A 245 13.95 13.62 0.44
C ASP A 245 12.69 14.35 -0.04
N LEU A 246 12.87 15.19 -1.07
CA LEU A 246 11.79 16.00 -1.65
C LEU A 246 10.67 15.12 -2.23
N GLY A 247 11.03 13.98 -2.83
CA GLY A 247 10.06 13.04 -3.39
C GLY A 247 9.13 12.48 -2.32
N ALA A 248 9.69 12.02 -1.19
CA ALA A 248 8.88 11.60 -0.06
C ALA A 248 8.05 12.77 0.48
N ALA A 249 8.64 13.95 0.71
CA ALA A 249 7.91 15.12 1.19
C ALA A 249 6.68 15.44 0.33
N THR A 250 6.81 15.42 -1.00
CA THR A 250 5.67 15.63 -1.91
C THR A 250 4.59 14.57 -1.76
N LEU A 251 4.96 13.29 -1.66
CA LEU A 251 3.98 12.21 -1.45
C LEU A 251 3.24 12.35 -0.11
N PHE A 252 3.97 12.66 0.96
CA PHE A 252 3.39 12.94 2.28
C PHE A 252 2.42 14.13 2.24
N PHE A 253 2.73 15.15 1.45
CA PHE A 253 1.90 16.33 1.27
C PHE A 253 0.60 15.98 0.55
N ILE A 254 0.68 15.22 -0.55
CA ILE A 254 -0.48 14.78 -1.32
C ILE A 254 -1.39 13.86 -0.49
N VAL A 255 -0.83 12.90 0.26
CA VAL A 255 -1.59 12.01 1.14
C VAL A 255 -2.33 12.80 2.22
N PHE A 256 -1.65 13.75 2.85
CA PHE A 256 -2.25 14.63 3.84
C PHE A 256 -3.41 15.45 3.26
N LEU A 257 -3.21 16.11 2.12
CA LEU A 257 -4.27 16.87 1.45
C LEU A 257 -5.46 16.00 1.07
N SER A 258 -5.20 14.78 0.60
CA SER A 258 -6.25 13.83 0.22
C SER A 258 -7.10 13.45 1.43
N LEU A 259 -6.48 13.12 2.56
CA LEU A 259 -7.21 12.79 3.80
C LEU A 259 -7.92 14.01 4.39
N LEU A 260 -7.28 15.19 4.33
CA LEU A 260 -7.88 16.43 4.80
C LEU A 260 -9.12 16.81 3.96
N TYR A 261 -9.06 16.62 2.64
CA TYR A 261 -10.19 16.81 1.74
C TYR A 261 -11.32 15.82 2.02
N LEU A 262 -10.99 14.54 2.22
CA LEU A 262 -11.99 13.53 2.58
C LEU A 262 -12.67 13.85 3.92
N ALA A 263 -11.94 14.44 4.88
CA ALA A 263 -12.48 14.80 6.18
C ALA A 263 -13.30 16.11 6.18
N THR A 264 -12.88 17.13 5.42
CA THR A 264 -13.54 18.45 5.41
C THR A 264 -14.56 18.63 4.27
N GLY A 265 -14.41 17.91 3.16
CA GLY A 265 -15.21 18.06 1.94
C GLY A 265 -14.98 19.37 1.19
N ASP A 266 -14.00 20.19 1.59
CA ASP A 266 -13.76 21.51 1.01
C ASP A 266 -12.66 21.46 -0.07
N TRP A 267 -13.07 21.61 -1.34
CA TRP A 267 -12.16 21.61 -2.48
C TRP A 267 -11.15 22.77 -2.43
N ARG A 268 -11.45 23.87 -1.72
CA ARG A 268 -10.57 25.03 -1.60
C ARG A 268 -9.27 24.68 -0.87
N VAL A 269 -9.34 23.74 0.08
CA VAL A 269 -8.18 23.24 0.81
C VAL A 269 -7.22 22.51 -0.14
N VAL A 270 -7.77 21.71 -1.06
CA VAL A 270 -6.98 21.03 -2.09
C VAL A 270 -6.38 22.05 -3.05
N ALA A 271 -7.17 23.01 -3.54
CA ALA A 271 -6.68 24.04 -4.45
C ALA A 271 -5.55 24.88 -3.84
N ALA A 272 -5.70 25.31 -2.58
CA ALA A 272 -4.66 26.02 -1.85
C ALA A 272 -3.41 25.16 -1.66
N GLY A 273 -3.58 23.88 -1.30
CA GLY A 273 -2.48 22.95 -1.13
C GLY A 273 -1.71 22.68 -2.42
N VAL A 274 -2.41 22.46 -3.54
CA VAL A 274 -1.78 22.32 -4.86
C VAL A 274 -1.02 23.60 -5.23
N GLY A 275 -1.58 24.77 -4.95
CA GLY A 275 -0.88 26.05 -5.12
C GLY A 275 0.43 26.14 -4.33
N MET A 276 0.42 25.74 -3.05
CA MET A 276 1.63 25.69 -2.22
C MET A 276 2.69 24.73 -2.78
N LEU A 277 2.27 23.57 -3.31
CA LEU A 277 3.19 22.59 -3.88
C LEU A 277 3.86 23.11 -5.16
N LEU A 278 3.09 23.77 -6.03
CA LEU A 278 3.64 24.41 -7.24
C LEU A 278 4.63 25.52 -6.89
N LEU A 279 4.33 26.33 -5.87
CA LEU A 279 5.24 27.37 -5.38
C LEU A 279 6.52 26.79 -4.76
N ALA A 280 6.41 25.68 -4.02
CA ALA A 280 7.56 25.02 -3.41
C ALA A 280 8.46 24.30 -4.44
N GLY A 281 7.93 23.98 -5.62
CA GLY A 281 8.67 23.38 -6.72
C GLY A 281 9.34 24.36 -7.68
N LEU A 282 9.09 25.67 -7.52
CA LEU A 282 9.71 26.76 -8.28
C LEU A 282 11.02 27.22 -7.61
#